data_AF-A0A2S2QV40-F1
#
_entry.id   AF-A0A2S2QV40-F1
#
_cell.length_a   1.000
_cell.length_b   1.000
_cell.length_c   1.000
_cell.angle_alpha   90.00
_cell.angle_beta   90.00
_cell.angle_gamma   90.00
#
_symmetry.space_group_name_H-M   'P 1'
#
loop_
_entity.id
_entity.type
_entity.pdbx_description
1 polymer ?
#
loop_
_entity_poly.entity_id
_entity_poly.type
_entity_poly.pdbx_seq_one_letter_code
_entity_poly.pdbx_strand_id
1 'polypeptide(L)'
;MAANEVVKQAERARERAEIKRHSYANQIGSIHTVAVHSIDENELVSQLFVLVDQLDEFWSAFNVEDDACLDQLIELGTSNAYSDKLKLELLEKIAFVKSIVNRFRDTVRDCVKVRSYRAA
;
A
#
# COMPACT_ATOMS: atom_id res chain seq x y z
N MET A 1 -2.80 41.01 3.15
CA MET A 1 -1.48 40.33 3.06
C MET A 1 -1.46 38.99 3.80
N ALA A 2 -1.94 38.89 5.05
CA ALA A 2 -1.95 37.62 5.80
C ALA A 2 -2.70 36.45 5.10
N ALA A 3 -3.86 36.72 4.49
CA ALA A 3 -4.65 35.69 3.79
C ALA A 3 -3.90 35.04 2.61
N ASN A 4 -3.04 35.77 1.91
CA ASN A 4 -2.29 35.25 0.77
C ASN A 4 -1.15 34.30 1.20
N GLU A 5 -0.60 34.52 2.39
CA GLU A 5 0.45 33.64 2.93
C GLU A 5 -0.12 32.33 3.46
N VAL A 6 -1.33 32.38 4.07
CA VAL A 6 -2.06 31.18 4.51
C VAL A 6 -2.40 30.28 3.32
N VAL A 7 -2.92 30.85 2.23
CA VAL A 7 -3.23 30.08 1.01
C VAL A 7 -1.99 29.41 0.43
N LYS A 8 -0.88 30.14 0.29
CA LYS A 8 0.40 29.55 -0.19
C LYS A 8 0.92 28.43 0.69
N GLN A 9 0.75 28.56 2.01
CA GLN A 9 1.18 27.55 2.95
C GLN A 9 0.33 26.27 2.82
N ALA A 10 -0.98 26.43 2.66
CA ALA A 10 -1.90 25.31 2.42
C ALA A 10 -1.64 24.62 1.09
N GLU A 11 -1.35 25.37 0.01
CA GLU A 11 -0.95 24.80 -1.29
C GLU A 11 0.32 23.94 -1.19
N ARG A 12 1.35 24.43 -0.48
CA ARG A 12 2.59 23.67 -0.25
C ARG A 12 2.37 22.43 0.61
N ALA A 13 1.50 22.53 1.62
CA ALA A 13 1.15 21.40 2.47
C ALA A 13 0.41 20.32 1.66
N ARG A 14 -0.54 20.74 0.81
CA ARG A 14 -1.24 19.84 -0.13
C ARG A 14 -0.26 19.14 -1.08
N GLU A 15 0.61 19.89 -1.76
CA GLU A 15 1.59 19.32 -2.69
C GLU A 15 2.49 18.29 -1.99
N ARG A 16 2.95 18.59 -0.77
CA ARG A 16 3.74 17.66 0.02
C ARG A 16 2.97 16.38 0.37
N ALA A 17 1.72 16.50 0.80
CA ALA A 17 0.86 15.36 1.10
C ALA A 17 0.62 14.50 -0.15
N GLU A 18 0.34 15.13 -1.30
CA GLU A 18 0.16 14.44 -2.57
C GLU A 18 1.41 13.67 -3.01
N ILE A 19 2.59 14.27 -2.93
CA ILE A 19 3.86 13.60 -3.29
C ILE A 19 4.08 12.37 -2.42
N LYS A 20 3.90 12.49 -1.10
CA LYS A 20 4.08 11.36 -0.18
C LYS A 20 3.03 10.28 -0.38
N ARG A 21 1.76 10.66 -0.55
CA ARG A 21 0.67 9.74 -0.86
C ARG A 21 0.99 8.91 -2.10
N HIS A 22 1.46 9.54 -3.18
CA HIS A 22 1.88 8.82 -4.39
C HIS A 22 3.12 7.94 -4.16
N SER A 23 4.07 8.37 -3.32
CA SER A 23 5.23 7.55 -2.96
C SER A 23 4.81 6.24 -2.29
N TYR A 24 3.91 6.29 -1.31
CA TYR A 24 3.38 5.09 -0.66
C TYR A 24 2.56 4.22 -1.62
N ALA A 25 1.75 4.84 -2.50
CA ALA A 25 1.03 4.12 -3.54
C ALA A 25 1.97 3.33 -4.46
N ASN A 26 3.09 3.93 -4.86
CA ASN A 26 4.10 3.28 -5.69
C ASN A 26 4.81 2.13 -4.94
N GLN A 27 5.09 2.29 -3.65
CA GLN A 27 5.67 1.23 -2.83
C GLN A 27 4.74 0.02 -2.72
N ILE A 28 3.45 0.24 -2.42
CA ILE A 28 2.42 -0.80 -2.43
C ILE A 28 2.32 -1.46 -3.82
N GLY A 29 2.34 -0.65 -4.88
CA GLY A 29 2.36 -1.12 -6.26
C GLY A 29 3.55 -2.03 -6.57
N SER A 30 4.74 -1.71 -6.05
CA SER A 30 5.93 -2.55 -6.22
C SER A 30 5.79 -3.90 -5.51
N ILE A 31 5.28 -3.93 -4.28
CA ILE A 31 5.02 -5.20 -3.56
C ILE A 31 3.99 -6.04 -4.32
N HIS A 32 2.94 -5.40 -4.84
CA HIS A 32 1.95 -6.06 -5.69
C HIS A 32 2.59 -6.70 -6.93
N THR A 33 3.49 -6.00 -7.61
CA THR A 33 4.23 -6.56 -8.76
C THR A 33 5.04 -7.80 -8.36
N VAL A 34 5.75 -7.77 -7.22
CA VAL A 34 6.45 -8.95 -6.69
C VAL A 34 5.47 -10.09 -6.40
N ALA A 35 4.30 -9.80 -5.84
CA ALA A 35 3.28 -10.80 -5.60
C ALA A 35 2.76 -11.45 -6.89
N VAL A 36 2.53 -10.67 -7.95
CA VAL A 36 2.13 -11.19 -9.26
C VAL A 36 3.20 -12.12 -9.82
N HIS A 37 4.46 -11.68 -9.86
CA HIS A 37 5.56 -12.50 -10.41
C HIS A 37 5.84 -13.76 -9.59
N SER A 38 5.66 -13.71 -8.27
CA SER A 38 5.87 -14.87 -7.40
C SER A 38 4.96 -16.06 -7.72
N ILE A 39 3.87 -15.86 -8.47
CA ILE A 39 2.98 -16.95 -8.92
C ILE A 39 3.74 -17.94 -9.81
N ASP A 40 4.60 -17.43 -10.69
CA ASP A 40 5.37 -18.21 -11.66
C ASP A 40 6.84 -18.37 -11.22
N GLU A 41 7.36 -17.39 -10.48
CA GLU A 41 8.75 -17.31 -10.05
C GLU A 41 8.88 -17.61 -8.55
N ASN A 42 9.00 -18.91 -8.22
CA ASN A 42 9.10 -19.38 -6.83
C ASN A 42 10.25 -18.74 -6.02
N GLU A 43 11.31 -18.25 -6.69
CA GLU A 43 12.42 -17.55 -6.04
C GLU A 43 12.01 -16.22 -5.40
N LEU A 44 10.95 -15.58 -5.91
CA LEU A 44 10.42 -14.33 -5.36
C LEU A 44 9.53 -14.54 -4.13
N VAL A 45 9.11 -15.76 -3.82
CA VAL A 45 8.22 -16.04 -2.68
C VAL A 45 8.86 -15.61 -1.35
N SER A 46 10.15 -15.89 -1.17
CA SER A 46 10.89 -15.45 0.02
C SER A 46 10.98 -13.93 0.11
N GLN A 47 11.20 -13.26 -1.02
CA GLN A 47 11.22 -11.79 -1.08
C GLN A 47 9.85 -11.21 -0.76
N LEU A 48 8.78 -11.81 -1.29
CA LEU A 48 7.40 -11.42 -1.01
C LEU A 48 7.07 -11.50 0.49
N PHE A 49 7.52 -12.56 1.18
CA PHE A 49 7.32 -12.69 2.62
C PHE A 49 8.03 -11.60 3.44
N VAL A 50 9.19 -11.12 2.99
CA VAL A 50 9.85 -9.99 3.64
C VAL A 50 9.10 -8.68 3.38
N LEU A 51 8.66 -8.48 2.14
CA LEU A 51 8.00 -7.24 1.73
C LEU A 51 6.58 -7.09 2.31
N VAL A 52 5.84 -8.18 2.49
CA VAL A 52 4.45 -8.11 2.99
C VAL A 52 4.38 -7.54 4.41
N ASP A 53 5.43 -7.69 5.21
CA ASP A 53 5.47 -7.13 6.57
C ASP A 53 5.49 -5.58 6.55
N GLN A 54 6.02 -4.98 5.47
CA GLN A 54 6.02 -3.52 5.26
C GLN A 54 4.71 -2.99 4.67
N LEU A 55 3.84 -3.88 4.16
CA LEU A 55 2.63 -3.49 3.44
C LEU A 55 1.64 -2.74 4.33
N ASP A 56 1.47 -3.21 5.58
CA ASP A 56 0.55 -2.57 6.53
C ASP A 56 1.09 -1.21 6.99
N GLU A 57 2.42 -1.06 7.10
CA GLU A 57 3.07 0.22 7.41
C GLU A 57 2.84 1.24 6.28
N PHE A 58 3.09 0.85 5.02
CA PHE A 58 2.86 1.73 3.87
C PHE A 58 1.38 2.08 3.70
N TRP A 59 0.47 1.14 3.98
CA TRP A 59 -0.96 1.42 3.97
C TRP A 59 -1.37 2.42 5.06
N SER A 60 -0.85 2.26 6.28
CA SER A 60 -1.10 3.20 7.36
C SER A 60 -0.58 4.60 7.00
N ALA A 61 0.65 4.68 6.49
CA ALA A 61 1.26 5.95 6.11
C ALA A 61 0.54 6.61 4.92
N PHE A 62 0.07 5.82 3.94
CA PHE A 62 -0.78 6.31 2.86
C PHE A 62 -2.05 6.98 3.40
N ASN A 63 -2.76 6.35 4.34
CA ASN A 63 -4.00 6.92 4.89
C ASN A 63 -3.76 8.25 5.60
N VAL A 64 -2.67 8.36 6.37
CA VAL A 64 -2.30 9.62 7.04
C VAL A 64 -2.10 10.75 6.04
N GLU A 65 -1.37 10.48 4.94
CA GLU A 65 -1.11 11.50 3.93
C GLU A 65 -2.33 11.76 3.01
N ASP A 66 -3.20 10.76 2.81
CA ASP A 66 -4.47 10.92 2.08
C ASP A 66 -5.46 11.78 2.85
N ASP A 67 -5.60 11.56 4.16
CA ASP A 67 -6.42 12.40 5.04
C ASP A 67 -5.85 13.83 5.10
N ALA A 68 -4.53 13.98 5.25
CA ALA A 68 -3.88 15.29 5.21
C ALA A 68 -4.11 16.02 3.87
N CYS A 69 -4.09 15.30 2.74
CA CYS A 69 -4.41 15.86 1.43
C CYS A 69 -5.86 16.37 1.37
N LEU A 70 -6.81 15.58 1.90
CA LEU A 70 -8.22 15.97 1.95
C LEU A 70 -8.45 17.21 2.82
N ASP A 71 -7.84 17.25 4.02
CA ASP A 71 -7.92 18.39 4.94
C ASP A 71 -7.44 19.68 4.26
N GLN A 72 -6.31 19.63 3.56
CA GLN A 72 -5.77 20.79 2.84
C GLN A 72 -6.65 21.22 1.66
N LEU A 73 -7.28 20.27 0.95
CA LEU A 73 -8.26 20.59 -0.11
C LEU A 73 -9.52 21.25 0.46
N ILE A 74 -9.98 20.83 1.64
CA ILE A 74 -11.11 21.46 2.34
C ILE A 74 -10.75 22.89 2.74
N GLU A 75 -9.56 23.11 3.33
CA GLU A 75 -9.08 24.45 3.70
C GLU A 75 -8.98 25.40 2.50
N LEU A 76 -8.59 24.88 1.33
CA LEU A 76 -8.52 25.62 0.08
C LEU A 76 -9.88 25.80 -0.62
N GLY A 77 -10.96 25.20 -0.10
CA GLY A 77 -12.28 25.22 -0.75
C GLY A 77 -12.35 24.44 -2.06
N THR A 78 -11.44 23.48 -2.27
CA THR A 78 -11.27 22.67 -3.49
C THR A 78 -11.46 21.18 -3.24
N SER A 79 -12.29 20.81 -2.26
CA SER A 79 -12.57 19.42 -1.88
C SER A 79 -13.12 18.56 -3.03
N ASN A 80 -13.73 19.17 -4.05
CA ASN A 80 -14.16 18.48 -5.27
C ASN A 80 -13.02 17.89 -6.10
N ALA A 81 -11.77 18.30 -5.86
CA ALA A 81 -10.58 17.73 -6.49
C ALA A 81 -10.13 16.42 -5.82
N TYR A 82 -10.65 16.09 -4.64
CA TYR A 82 -10.35 14.82 -4.00
C TYR A 82 -11.00 13.65 -4.75
N SER A 83 -10.28 12.53 -4.82
CA SER A 83 -10.73 11.30 -5.47
C SER A 83 -10.29 10.10 -4.65
N ASP A 84 -11.25 9.26 -4.27
CA ASP A 84 -11.04 8.02 -3.53
C ASP A 84 -10.55 6.85 -4.40
N LYS A 85 -10.54 7.01 -5.73
CA LYS A 85 -10.13 5.97 -6.69
C LYS A 85 -8.77 5.35 -6.38
N LEU A 86 -7.77 6.18 -6.06
CA LEU A 86 -6.43 5.69 -5.74
C LEU A 86 -6.47 4.79 -4.49
N LYS A 87 -7.24 5.17 -3.47
CA LYS A 87 -7.42 4.38 -2.25
C LYS A 87 -8.05 3.02 -2.55
N LEU A 88 -9.07 2.99 -3.41
CA LEU A 88 -9.72 1.75 -3.84
C LEU A 88 -8.76 0.83 -4.63
N GLU A 89 -8.01 1.38 -5.58
CA GLU A 89 -7.01 0.63 -6.35
C GLU A 89 -5.93 0.01 -5.44
N LEU A 90 -5.48 0.74 -4.41
CA LEU A 90 -4.52 0.22 -3.44
C LEU A 90 -5.10 -0.88 -2.56
N LEU A 91 -6.38 -0.78 -2.16
CA LEU A 91 -7.05 -1.83 -1.42
C LEU A 91 -7.12 -3.14 -2.21
N GLU A 92 -7.43 -3.07 -3.50
CA GLU A 92 -7.42 -4.25 -4.39
C GLU A 92 -6.03 -4.88 -4.46
N LYS A 93 -4.99 -4.06 -4.61
CA LYS A 93 -3.59 -4.52 -4.62
C LYS A 93 -3.19 -5.17 -3.29
N ILE A 94 -3.55 -4.57 -2.16
CA ILE A 94 -3.25 -5.10 -0.82
C ILE A 94 -3.96 -6.44 -0.62
N ALA A 95 -5.24 -6.52 -0.98
CA ALA A 95 -6.00 -7.76 -0.88
C ALA A 95 -5.37 -8.88 -1.72
N PHE A 96 -4.97 -8.56 -2.95
CA PHE A 96 -4.25 -9.49 -3.82
C PHE A 96 -2.96 -9.99 -3.17
N VAL A 97 -2.08 -9.08 -2.72
CA VAL A 97 -0.81 -9.46 -2.06
C VAL A 97 -1.06 -10.40 -0.88
N LYS A 98 -1.99 -10.03 0.01
CA LYS A 98 -2.33 -10.85 1.19
C LYS A 98 -2.86 -12.23 0.80
N SER A 99 -3.67 -12.33 -0.25
CA SER A 99 -4.18 -13.60 -0.76
C SER A 99 -3.07 -14.53 -1.27
N ILE A 100 -2.09 -13.99 -2.00
CA ILE A 100 -0.97 -14.75 -2.54
C ILE A 100 -0.06 -15.24 -1.41
N VAL A 101 0.23 -14.38 -0.44
CA VAL A 101 1.02 -14.72 0.76
C VAL A 101 0.34 -15.84 1.55
N ASN A 102 -0.98 -15.76 1.76
CA ASN A 102 -1.73 -16.80 2.46
C ASN A 102 -1.70 -18.13 1.69
N ARG A 103 -1.87 -18.09 0.36
CA ARG A 103 -1.76 -19.27 -0.50
C ARG A 103 -0.41 -19.99 -0.31
N PHE A 104 0.69 -19.24 -0.31
CA PHE A 104 2.02 -19.83 -0.09
C PHE A 104 2.21 -20.35 1.33
N ARG A 105 1.68 -19.66 2.35
CA ARG A 105 1.73 -20.14 3.75
C ARG A 105 1.01 -21.48 3.90
N ASP A 106 -0.14 -21.65 3.25
CA ASP A 106 -0.90 -22.90 3.29
C ASP A 106 -0.17 -24.04 2.56
N THR A 107 0.41 -23.78 1.38
CA THR A 107 1.24 -24.77 0.67
C THR A 107 2.41 -25.25 1.52
N VAL A 108 3.11 -24.35 2.21
CA VAL A 108 4.23 -24.72 3.09
C VAL A 108 3.74 -25.57 4.27
N ARG A 109 2.61 -25.21 4.88
CA ARG A 109 2.01 -25.95 5.99
C ARG A 109 1.66 -27.39 5.59
N ASP A 110 1.10 -27.58 4.40
CA ASP A 110 0.72 -28.91 3.91
C ASP A 110 1.95 -29.79 3.62
N CYS A 111 3.01 -29.23 3.04
CA CYS A 111 4.29 -29.93 2.83
C CYS A 111 4.92 -30.43 4.15
N VAL A 112 4.85 -29.63 5.22
CA VAL A 112 5.37 -30.01 6.54
C VAL A 112 4.56 -31.17 7.14
N LYS A 113 3.23 -31.13 7.04
CA LYS A 113 2.36 -32.22 7.51
C LYS A 113 2.67 -33.52 6.80
N VAL A 114 2.76 -33.52 5.47
CA VAL A 114 3.06 -34.74 4.69
C VAL A 114 4.40 -35.37 5.08
N ARG A 115 5.42 -34.56 5.39
CA ARG A 115 6.71 -35.08 5.88
C ARG A 115 6.62 -35.71 7.26
N SER A 116 5.83 -35.13 8.18
CA SER A 116 5.64 -35.70 9.52
C SER A 116 4.96 -37.07 9.51
N TYR A 117 4.03 -37.32 8.57
CA TYR A 117 3.36 -38.62 8.42
C TYR A 117 4.22 -39.69 7.75
N ARG A 118 5.28 -39.32 7.02
CA ARG A 118 6.20 -40.28 6.36
C ARG A 118 7.38 -40.68 7.24
N ALA A 119 7.59 -40.00 8.37
CA ALA A 119 8.69 -40.25 9.30
C ALA A 119 8.27 -41.02 10.57
N ALA A 120 6.98 -41.37 10.68
CA ALA A 120 6.40 -42.20 11.74
C ALA A 120 6.03 -43.58 11.16
#